data_AF-A0A7S1S9R2-F1
#
_entry.id   AF-A0A7S1S9R2-F1
#
_cell.length_a   1.000
_cell.length_b   1.000
_cell.length_c   1.000
_cell.angle_alpha   90.00
_cell.angle_beta   90.00
_cell.angle_gamma   90.00
#
_symmetry.space_group_name_H-M   'P 1'
#
loop_
_entity.id
_entity.type
_entity.pdbx_description
1 polymer ?
#
loop_
_entity_poly.entity_id
_entity_poly.type
_entity_poly.pdbx_seq_one_letter_code
_entity_poly.pdbx_strand_id
1 'polypeptide(L)'
;PPLVDLAPLWSGGEATRRGVGRALAAAASSWGLARIRGHGVNASELLGAARSYFQLPPAERGKSVRNASTGFQRGYIPFAGESGLADVLEVKEGFLYGHEWAGGGRGPWNALQGSNVWPERHAQTLGSSWQAALMGYFSTTTRLARTVLEALRVELELGDADSMARLCEDGE
;
A
#
# COMPACT_ATOMS: atom_id res chain seq x y z
N PRO A 1 -14.09 -10.85 12.55
CA PRO A 1 -14.08 -10.97 11.08
C PRO A 1 -13.61 -12.35 10.61
N PRO A 2 -14.16 -12.84 9.48
CA PRO A 2 -13.75 -14.10 8.84
C PRO A 2 -12.23 -14.13 8.55
N LEU A 3 -11.65 -15.33 8.55
CA LEU A 3 -10.27 -15.57 8.18
C LEU A 3 -10.25 -16.40 6.90
N VAL A 4 -9.74 -15.81 5.81
CA VAL A 4 -9.65 -16.45 4.49
C VAL A 4 -8.22 -16.90 4.24
N ASP A 5 -8.06 -18.13 3.77
CA ASP A 5 -6.76 -18.67 3.38
C ASP A 5 -6.48 -18.41 1.90
N LEU A 6 -5.41 -17.68 1.61
CA LEU A 6 -5.00 -17.36 0.25
C LEU A 6 -3.95 -18.33 -0.30
N ALA A 7 -3.42 -19.27 0.51
CA ALA A 7 -2.41 -20.21 0.06
C ALA A 7 -2.79 -21.01 -1.21
N PRO A 8 -4.06 -21.43 -1.40
CA PRO A 8 -4.45 -22.13 -2.62
C PRO A 8 -4.32 -21.30 -3.91
N LEU A 9 -4.26 -19.97 -3.83
CA LEU A 9 -4.16 -19.10 -5.00
C LEU A 9 -2.79 -19.19 -5.71
N TRP A 10 -1.76 -19.72 -5.04
CA TRP A 10 -0.39 -19.76 -5.60
C TRP A 10 -0.15 -20.93 -6.56
N SER A 11 -0.97 -21.98 -6.51
CA SER A 11 -0.84 -23.18 -7.34
C SER A 11 -2.17 -23.69 -7.92
N GLY A 12 -3.28 -23.09 -7.52
CA GLY A 12 -4.62 -23.52 -7.91
C GLY A 12 -5.08 -23.00 -9.28
N GLY A 13 -5.95 -23.79 -9.91
CA GLY A 13 -6.67 -23.41 -11.12
C GLY A 13 -7.92 -22.55 -10.83
N GLU A 14 -8.75 -22.36 -11.85
CA GLU A 14 -9.93 -21.50 -11.77
C GLU A 14 -10.92 -21.90 -10.66
N ALA A 15 -11.19 -23.20 -10.49
CA ALA A 15 -12.06 -23.69 -9.42
C ALA A 15 -11.58 -23.28 -8.02
N THR A 16 -10.25 -23.31 -7.81
CA THR A 16 -9.63 -22.85 -6.55
C THR A 16 -9.79 -21.35 -6.39
N ARG A 17 -9.55 -20.56 -7.46
CA ARG A 17 -9.74 -19.11 -7.43
C ARG A 17 -11.18 -18.74 -7.09
N ARG A 18 -12.16 -19.41 -7.70
CA ARG A 18 -13.58 -19.24 -7.42
C ARG A 18 -13.90 -19.54 -5.96
N GLY A 19 -13.40 -20.66 -5.42
CA GLY A 19 -13.61 -21.02 -4.01
C GLY A 19 -13.08 -19.96 -3.03
N VAL A 20 -11.87 -19.45 -3.27
CA VAL A 20 -11.30 -18.38 -2.43
C VAL A 20 -12.02 -17.05 -2.64
N GLY A 21 -12.37 -16.71 -3.89
CA GLY A 21 -13.15 -15.54 -4.26
C GLY A 21 -14.50 -15.51 -3.55
N ARG A 22 -15.22 -16.63 -3.53
CA ARG A 22 -16.47 -16.80 -2.76
C ARG A 22 -16.30 -16.48 -1.28
N ALA A 23 -15.24 -16.99 -0.66
CA ALA A 23 -14.97 -16.73 0.75
C ALA A 23 -14.68 -15.25 1.02
N LEU A 24 -13.95 -14.58 0.12
CA LEU A 24 -13.68 -13.14 0.19
C LEU A 24 -14.96 -12.32 -0.01
N ALA A 25 -15.76 -12.63 -1.03
CA ALA A 25 -17.02 -11.95 -1.31
C ALA A 25 -18.00 -12.10 -0.14
N ALA A 26 -18.16 -13.31 0.40
CA ALA A 26 -18.99 -13.55 1.56
C ALA A 26 -18.53 -12.73 2.78
N ALA A 27 -17.23 -12.66 3.04
CA ALA A 27 -16.68 -11.86 4.14
C ALA A 27 -16.92 -10.35 3.93
N ALA A 28 -16.73 -9.85 2.71
CA ALA A 28 -16.99 -8.46 2.36
C ALA A 28 -18.48 -8.10 2.56
N SER A 29 -19.40 -8.91 2.04
CA SER A 29 -20.84 -8.62 2.12
C SER A 29 -21.43 -8.76 3.52
N SER A 30 -20.85 -9.60 4.39
CA SER A 30 -21.39 -9.85 5.73
C SER A 30 -20.70 -9.08 6.86
N TRP A 31 -19.40 -8.78 6.72
CA TRP A 31 -18.61 -8.08 7.76
C TRP A 31 -18.00 -6.77 7.28
N GLY A 32 -18.01 -6.48 5.97
CA GLY A 32 -17.28 -5.35 5.39
C GLY A 32 -15.75 -5.53 5.36
N LEU A 33 -15.21 -6.63 5.93
CA LEU A 33 -13.78 -6.88 5.99
C LEU A 33 -13.44 -8.38 6.20
N ALA A 34 -12.25 -8.77 5.75
CA ALA A 34 -11.69 -10.11 5.96
C ALA A 34 -10.29 -10.04 6.56
N ARG A 35 -9.96 -10.97 7.45
CA ARG A 35 -8.56 -11.30 7.76
C ARG A 35 -8.08 -12.30 6.71
N ILE A 36 -6.81 -12.21 6.33
CA ILE A 36 -6.19 -13.11 5.35
C ILE A 36 -4.98 -13.81 5.95
N ARG A 37 -4.72 -15.04 5.52
CA ARG A 37 -3.49 -15.79 5.81
C ARG A 37 -2.97 -16.48 4.54
N GLY A 38 -1.80 -17.11 4.62
CA GLY A 38 -1.24 -17.84 3.47
C GLY A 38 -0.84 -16.93 2.30
N HIS A 39 -0.67 -15.62 2.55
CA HIS A 39 -0.44 -14.61 1.53
C HIS A 39 1.05 -14.38 1.19
N GLY A 40 1.98 -15.01 1.91
CA GLY A 40 3.42 -14.89 1.63
C GLY A 40 4.09 -13.56 1.99
N VAL A 41 3.34 -12.50 2.29
CA VAL A 41 3.90 -11.21 2.74
C VAL A 41 4.61 -11.34 4.09
N ASN A 42 5.90 -11.01 4.11
CA ASN A 42 6.66 -10.78 5.33
C ASN A 42 6.79 -9.25 5.60
N ALA A 43 6.30 -8.80 6.75
CA ALA A 43 6.32 -7.38 7.13
C ALA A 43 7.48 -7.00 8.08
N SER A 44 8.34 -7.95 8.49
CA SER A 44 9.35 -7.70 9.53
C SER A 44 10.31 -6.57 9.14
N GLU A 45 10.80 -6.57 7.90
CA GLU A 45 11.72 -5.56 7.37
C GLU A 45 11.06 -4.18 7.31
N LEU A 46 9.82 -4.09 6.79
CA LEU A 46 9.03 -2.86 6.80
C LEU A 46 8.88 -2.32 8.22
N LEU A 47 8.45 -3.16 9.16
CA LEU A 47 8.22 -2.74 10.55
C LEU A 47 9.51 -2.28 11.23
N GLY A 48 10.64 -2.93 10.91
CA GLY A 48 11.97 -2.48 11.34
C GLY A 48 12.33 -1.11 10.79
N ALA A 49 12.14 -0.91 9.48
CA ALA A 49 12.37 0.37 8.81
C ALA A 49 11.46 1.49 9.34
N ALA A 50 10.18 1.21 9.56
CA ALA A 50 9.25 2.18 10.13
C ALA A 50 9.69 2.60 11.54
N ARG A 51 10.04 1.63 12.40
CA ARG A 51 10.53 1.93 13.76
C ARG A 51 11.80 2.77 13.75
N SER A 52 12.79 2.45 12.90
CA SER A 52 14.04 3.21 12.85
C SER A 52 13.83 4.66 12.42
N TYR A 53 12.88 4.91 11.51
CA TYR A 53 12.52 6.27 11.11
C TYR A 53 11.88 7.08 12.25
N PHE A 54 10.89 6.51 12.95
CA PHE A 54 10.20 7.21 14.04
C PHE A 54 11.03 7.31 15.34
N GLN A 55 12.21 6.67 15.38
CA GLN A 55 13.21 6.90 16.44
C GLN A 55 14.14 8.08 16.15
N LEU A 56 14.14 8.63 14.93
CA LEU A 56 14.92 9.82 14.61
C LEU A 56 14.42 11.04 15.41
N PRO A 57 15.28 12.03 15.70
CA PRO A 57 14.86 13.28 16.31
C PRO A 57 13.75 13.98 15.48
N PRO A 58 12.75 14.63 16.10
CA PRO A 58 11.65 15.28 15.37
C PRO A 58 12.11 16.26 14.28
N ALA A 59 13.17 17.02 14.55
CA ALA A 59 13.77 17.95 13.58
C ALA A 59 14.29 17.27 12.31
N GLU A 60 14.68 16.00 12.40
CA GLU A 60 15.14 15.22 11.26
C GLU A 60 13.98 14.63 10.46
N ARG A 61 12.92 14.17 11.14
CA ARG A 61 11.69 13.69 10.48
C ARG A 61 11.00 14.80 9.69
N GLY A 62 10.98 16.02 10.23
CA GLY A 62 10.41 17.22 9.61
C GLY A 62 11.05 17.66 8.28
N LYS A 63 12.24 17.12 7.92
CA LYS A 63 12.91 17.44 6.66
C LYS A 63 12.35 16.71 5.45
N SER A 64 11.56 15.66 5.66
CA SER A 64 10.93 14.88 4.59
C SER A 64 9.48 15.29 4.31
N VAL A 65 9.09 16.54 4.54
CA VAL A 65 7.70 16.98 4.34
C VAL A 65 7.52 17.58 2.94
N ARG A 66 6.57 17.05 2.15
CA ARG A 66 6.09 17.74 0.93
C ARG A 66 4.93 18.67 1.27
N ASN A 67 4.98 19.90 0.75
CA ASN A 67 3.92 20.89 0.95
C ASN A 67 2.60 20.43 0.29
N ALA A 68 1.52 20.38 1.08
CA ALA A 68 0.22 19.80 0.77
C ALA A 68 -0.68 20.66 -0.14
N SER A 69 -0.16 21.74 -0.73
CA SER A 69 -0.94 22.71 -1.51
C SER A 69 -1.63 22.13 -2.75
N THR A 70 -1.30 20.90 -3.15
CA THR A 70 -1.88 20.21 -4.32
C THR A 70 -2.76 19.01 -3.96
N GLY A 71 -3.07 18.79 -2.68
CA GLY A 71 -3.84 17.62 -2.21
C GLY A 71 -3.10 16.28 -2.31
N PHE A 72 -1.84 16.29 -2.74
CA PHE A 72 -0.98 15.11 -2.86
C PHE A 72 0.16 15.17 -1.85
N GLN A 73 0.14 14.24 -0.90
CA GLN A 73 1.08 14.21 0.21
C GLN A 73 2.04 13.02 0.08
N ARG A 74 3.33 13.32 0.30
CA ARG A 74 4.43 12.35 0.39
C ARG A 74 5.38 12.77 1.50
N GLY A 75 6.02 11.77 2.09
CA GLY A 75 6.95 11.92 3.18
C GLY A 75 6.26 12.08 4.54
N TYR A 76 6.88 12.81 5.46
CA TYR A 76 6.47 12.84 6.86
C TYR A 76 5.14 13.57 7.10
N ILE A 77 4.30 12.98 7.95
CA ILE A 77 3.13 13.61 8.57
C ILE A 77 3.49 13.90 10.02
N PRO A 78 3.51 15.18 10.44
CA PRO A 78 3.71 15.56 11.83
C PRO A 78 2.71 14.89 12.78
N PHE A 79 3.07 14.80 14.05
CA PHE A 79 2.16 14.35 15.09
C PHE A 79 0.87 15.19 15.09
N ALA A 80 -0.28 14.51 15.02
CA ALA A 80 -1.59 15.12 14.86
C ALA A 80 -1.72 16.03 13.62
N GLY A 81 -0.86 15.85 12.63
CA GLY A 81 -0.81 16.64 11.40
C GLY A 81 -1.76 16.17 10.30
N GLU A 82 -2.54 15.12 10.55
CA GLU A 82 -3.58 14.61 9.65
C GLU A 82 -4.87 14.45 10.43
N SER A 83 -5.99 14.90 9.89
CA SER A 83 -7.31 14.72 10.46
C SER A 83 -8.32 14.68 9.33
N GLY A 84 -9.03 13.54 9.19
CA GLY A 84 -10.04 13.38 8.14
C GLY A 84 -11.30 14.23 8.34
N LEU A 85 -11.49 14.81 9.53
CA LEU A 85 -12.63 15.66 9.90
C LEU A 85 -12.12 16.85 10.72
N ALA A 86 -12.69 18.04 10.47
CA ALA A 86 -12.23 19.29 11.10
C ALA A 86 -12.25 19.25 12.64
N ASP A 87 -13.19 18.49 13.22
CA ASP A 87 -13.43 18.45 14.67
C ASP A 87 -12.85 17.21 15.37
N VAL A 88 -12.04 16.40 14.66
CA VAL A 88 -11.47 15.16 15.20
C VAL A 88 -9.95 15.21 15.15
N LEU A 89 -9.31 15.03 16.31
CA LEU A 89 -7.86 14.94 16.41
C LEU A 89 -7.40 13.48 16.26
N GLU A 90 -6.63 13.18 15.22
CA GLU A 90 -5.98 11.87 15.07
C GLU A 90 -4.60 11.88 15.74
N VAL A 91 -4.47 11.20 16.89
CA VAL A 91 -3.22 11.16 17.68
C VAL A 91 -2.22 10.17 17.06
N LYS A 92 -1.65 10.56 15.91
CA LYS A 92 -0.62 9.81 15.19
C LYS A 92 0.37 10.73 14.48
N GLU A 93 1.56 10.22 14.22
CA GLU A 93 2.43 10.71 13.15
C GLU A 93 2.53 9.62 12.07
N GLY A 94 3.00 9.99 10.87
CA GLY A 94 2.98 9.08 9.73
C GLY A 94 4.09 9.35 8.72
N PHE A 95 4.26 8.42 7.78
CA PHE A 95 5.13 8.61 6.63
C PHE A 95 4.40 8.06 5.39
N LEU A 96 4.10 8.94 4.44
CA LEU A 96 3.32 8.62 3.25
C LEU A 96 4.24 8.36 2.07
N TYR A 97 4.08 7.20 1.46
CA TYR A 97 4.79 6.80 0.25
C TYR A 97 3.87 5.95 -0.62
N GLY A 98 4.23 5.82 -1.89
CA GLY A 98 3.46 5.03 -2.85
C GLY A 98 4.31 4.67 -4.06
N HIS A 99 3.65 4.50 -5.21
CA HIS A 99 4.32 4.21 -6.47
C HIS A 99 5.41 5.26 -6.78
N GLU A 100 6.58 4.79 -7.20
CA GLU A 100 7.71 5.65 -7.53
C GLU A 100 7.61 6.12 -8.98
N TRP A 101 6.98 7.28 -9.16
CA TRP A 101 6.90 7.94 -10.46
C TRP A 101 8.29 8.51 -10.81
N ALA A 102 9.05 7.78 -11.62
CA ALA A 102 10.33 8.24 -12.14
C ALA A 102 10.11 9.37 -13.16
N GLY A 103 11.04 10.33 -13.26
CA GLY A 103 11.05 11.36 -14.31
C GLY A 103 11.31 10.82 -15.73
N GLY A 104 11.20 9.51 -15.96
CA GLY A 104 11.52 8.79 -17.20
C GLY A 104 10.48 8.93 -18.31
N GLY A 105 9.95 10.14 -18.52
CA GLY A 105 9.15 10.48 -19.70
C GLY A 105 7.64 10.20 -19.61
N ARG A 106 7.18 9.46 -18.60
CA ARG A 106 5.75 9.35 -18.22
C ARG A 106 5.55 10.21 -16.98
N GLY A 107 5.34 11.51 -17.20
CA GLY A 107 5.15 12.47 -16.11
C GLY A 107 3.89 12.16 -15.31
N PRO A 108 3.69 12.82 -14.16
CA PRO A 108 2.42 12.75 -13.45
C PRO A 108 1.30 13.30 -14.35
N TRP A 109 0.36 12.43 -14.73
CA TRP A 109 -0.81 12.73 -15.55
C TRP A 109 -1.90 13.46 -14.76
N ASN A 110 -1.85 13.37 -13.43
CA ASN A 110 -2.78 14.08 -12.55
C ASN A 110 -2.11 14.49 -11.23
N ALA A 111 -2.84 15.27 -10.43
CA ALA A 111 -2.35 15.85 -9.19
C ALA A 111 -1.97 14.79 -8.12
N LEU A 112 -2.45 13.55 -8.23
CA LEU A 112 -2.18 12.45 -7.29
C LEU A 112 -0.96 11.60 -7.67
N GLN A 113 -0.19 12.02 -8.66
CA GLN A 113 1.01 11.33 -9.13
C GLN A 113 2.25 12.18 -8.85
N GLY A 114 3.34 11.53 -8.46
CA GLY A 114 4.61 12.19 -8.17
C GLY A 114 5.55 11.34 -7.34
N SER A 115 6.83 11.71 -7.36
CA SER A 115 7.88 11.00 -6.65
C SER A 115 7.68 11.04 -5.14
N ASN A 116 8.14 9.98 -4.48
CA ASN A 116 8.17 9.92 -3.02
C ASN A 116 9.19 10.94 -2.48
N VAL A 117 8.97 11.42 -1.25
CA VAL A 117 9.91 12.33 -0.57
C VAL A 117 10.67 11.56 0.49
N TRP A 118 11.88 11.15 0.12
CA TRP A 118 12.77 10.38 0.98
C TRP A 118 13.71 11.29 1.79
N PRO A 119 14.15 10.89 2.99
CA PRO A 119 15.08 11.67 3.79
C PRO A 119 16.50 11.69 3.18
N GLU A 120 16.88 12.79 2.50
CA GLU A 120 18.17 12.93 1.78
C GLU A 120 19.42 12.68 2.65
N ARG A 121 19.44 13.24 3.88
CA ARG A 121 20.64 13.23 4.75
C ARG A 121 20.70 12.05 5.72
N HIS A 122 19.62 11.27 5.85
CA HIS A 122 19.53 10.15 6.79
C HIS A 122 19.65 8.78 6.16
N ALA A 123 19.82 8.68 4.83
CA ALA A 123 20.26 7.45 4.19
C ALA A 123 21.55 6.87 4.84
N GLN A 124 22.37 7.73 5.46
CA GLN A 124 23.53 7.34 6.25
C GLN A 124 23.18 6.67 7.60
N THR A 125 22.14 7.14 8.30
CA THR A 125 21.71 6.60 9.62
C THR A 125 20.71 5.45 9.49
N LEU A 126 19.76 5.57 8.56
CA LEU A 126 18.75 4.55 8.27
C LEU A 126 19.32 3.39 7.43
N GLY A 127 20.44 3.64 6.74
CA GLY A 127 21.07 2.70 5.83
C GLY A 127 20.46 2.72 4.44
N SER A 128 21.22 2.26 3.46
CA SER A 128 20.82 2.18 2.05
C SER A 128 19.66 1.21 1.79
N SER A 129 19.42 0.25 2.70
CA SER A 129 18.34 -0.73 2.58
C SER A 129 16.98 -0.24 3.08
N TRP A 130 16.93 0.91 3.76
CA TRP A 130 15.69 1.40 4.38
C TRP A 130 14.58 1.63 3.35
N GLN A 131 14.87 2.40 2.30
CA GLN A 131 13.92 2.66 1.22
C GLN A 131 13.54 1.36 0.49
N ALA A 132 14.50 0.45 0.33
CA ALA A 132 14.26 -0.85 -0.30
C ALA A 132 13.26 -1.71 0.50
N ALA A 133 13.30 -1.68 1.84
CA ALA A 133 12.33 -2.39 2.68
C ALA A 133 10.90 -1.85 2.50
N LEU A 134 10.74 -0.52 2.44
CA LEU A 134 9.44 0.13 2.21
C LEU A 134 8.88 -0.18 0.82
N MET A 135 9.70 -0.02 -0.22
CA MET A 135 9.29 -0.28 -1.60
C MET A 135 9.11 -1.77 -1.89
N GLY A 136 9.88 -2.65 -1.25
CA GLY A 136 9.73 -4.10 -1.32
C GLY A 136 8.38 -4.54 -0.76
N TYR A 137 7.97 -3.97 0.39
CA TYR A 137 6.63 -4.21 0.93
C TYR A 137 5.54 -3.70 0.00
N PHE A 138 5.62 -2.44 -0.47
CA PHE A 138 4.65 -1.84 -1.40
C PHE A 138 4.45 -2.71 -2.66
N SER A 139 5.55 -3.14 -3.27
CA SER A 139 5.54 -4.00 -4.46
C SER A 139 4.87 -5.35 -4.18
N THR A 140 5.20 -5.96 -3.03
CA THR A 140 4.65 -7.27 -2.65
C THR A 140 3.15 -7.20 -2.33
N THR A 141 2.71 -6.17 -1.60
CA THR A 141 1.28 -5.98 -1.30
C THR A 141 0.47 -5.61 -2.55
N THR A 142 1.07 -4.88 -3.49
CA THR A 142 0.42 -4.58 -4.78
C THR A 142 0.21 -5.85 -5.60
N ARG A 143 1.19 -6.76 -5.66
CA ARG A 143 1.02 -8.07 -6.31
C ARG A 143 -0.05 -8.91 -5.61
N LEU A 144 -0.04 -8.94 -4.28
CA LEU A 144 -1.07 -9.64 -3.50
C LEU A 144 -2.48 -9.09 -3.80
N ALA A 145 -2.63 -7.77 -3.85
CA ALA A 145 -3.91 -7.13 -4.18
C ALA A 145 -4.42 -7.56 -5.56
N ARG A 146 -3.54 -7.63 -6.58
CA ARG A 146 -3.89 -8.15 -7.91
C ARG A 146 -4.38 -9.61 -7.85
N THR A 147 -3.72 -10.46 -7.08
CA THR A 147 -4.15 -11.86 -6.89
C THR A 147 -5.53 -11.97 -6.22
N VAL A 148 -5.81 -11.11 -5.24
CA VAL A 148 -7.12 -11.04 -4.57
C VAL A 148 -8.21 -10.54 -5.53
N LEU A 149 -7.92 -9.48 -6.30
CA LEU A 149 -8.85 -8.94 -7.30
C LEU A 149 -9.19 -9.98 -8.37
N GLU A 150 -8.22 -10.77 -8.80
CA GLU A 150 -8.46 -11.85 -9.78
C GLU A 150 -9.37 -12.96 -9.21
N ALA A 151 -9.21 -13.32 -7.93
CA ALA A 151 -10.10 -14.29 -7.29
C ALA A 151 -11.55 -13.74 -7.18
N LEU A 152 -11.70 -12.46 -6.84
CA LEU A 152 -13.01 -11.79 -6.81
C LEU A 152 -13.63 -11.68 -8.20
N ARG A 153 -12.84 -11.36 -9.23
CA ARG A 153 -13.29 -11.31 -10.63
C ARG A 153 -13.90 -12.63 -11.06
N VAL A 154 -13.22 -13.74 -10.76
CA VAL A 154 -13.70 -15.10 -11.08
C VAL A 154 -15.02 -15.40 -10.36
N GLU A 155 -15.13 -15.08 -9.07
CA GLU A 155 -16.35 -15.32 -8.29
C GLU A 155 -17.52 -14.44 -8.78
N LEU A 156 -17.26 -13.19 -9.13
CA LEU A 156 -18.27 -12.25 -9.63
C LEU A 156 -18.58 -12.45 -11.12
N GLU A 157 -17.96 -13.45 -11.77
CA GLU A 157 -18.14 -13.77 -13.19
C GLU A 157 -17.88 -12.58 -14.12
N LEU A 158 -16.96 -11.70 -13.72
CA LEU A 158 -16.59 -10.52 -14.48
C LEU A 158 -15.65 -10.89 -15.64
N GLY A 159 -15.91 -10.31 -16.81
CA GLY A 159 -15.06 -10.49 -17.99
C GLY A 159 -13.67 -9.90 -17.81
N ASP A 160 -12.74 -10.26 -18.70
CA ASP A 160 -11.37 -9.72 -18.63
C ASP A 160 -11.32 -8.21 -18.87
N ALA A 161 -12.26 -7.67 -19.66
CA ALA A 161 -12.41 -6.23 -19.88
C ALA A 161 -12.81 -5.48 -18.60
N ASP A 162 -13.50 -6.16 -17.67
CA ASP A 162 -13.98 -5.62 -16.40
C ASP A 162 -12.99 -5.92 -15.24
N SER A 163 -11.81 -6.43 -15.56
CA SER A 163 -10.80 -6.74 -14.55
C SER A 163 -10.28 -5.46 -13.92
N MET A 164 -10.58 -5.27 -12.63
CA MET A 164 -10.05 -4.16 -11.83
C MET A 164 -8.52 -4.15 -11.78
N ALA A 165 -7.87 -5.30 -12.02
CA ALA A 165 -6.41 -5.37 -12.08
C ALA A 165 -5.83 -4.57 -13.27
N ARG A 166 -6.58 -4.42 -14.37
CA ARG A 166 -6.20 -3.59 -15.52
C ARG A 166 -6.25 -2.10 -15.19
N LEU A 167 -7.21 -1.67 -14.36
CA LEU A 167 -7.27 -0.30 -13.81
C LEU A 167 -6.12 -0.01 -12.84
N CYS A 168 -5.32 -1.00 -12.48
CA CYS A 168 -4.16 -0.85 -11.60
C CYS A 168 -2.84 -0.92 -12.39
N GLU A 169 -2.88 -0.99 -13.72
CA GLU A 169 -1.71 -0.96 -14.59
C GLU A 169 -1.31 0.49 -14.86
N ASP A 170 -0.04 0.80 -14.65
CA ASP A 170 0.60 2.09 -14.98
C ASP A 170 -0.02 3.37 -14.38
N GLY A 171 -1.03 3.24 -13.51
CA GLY A 171 -1.68 4.33 -12.80
C GLY A 171 -2.53 5.26 -13.68
N GLU A 172 -3.05 4.74 -14.80
CA GLU A 172 -4.07 5.39 -15.64
C GLU A 172 -5.49 5.24 -15.07
#